data_AF-A0A0S9PHM1-F1
#
_entry.id   AF-A0A0S9PHM1-F1
#
_cell.length_a   1.000
_cell.length_b   1.000
_cell.length_c   1.000
_cell.angle_alpha   90.00
_cell.angle_beta   90.00
_cell.angle_gamma   90.00
#
_symmetry.space_group_name_H-M   'P 1'
#
loop_
_entity.id
_entity.type
_entity.pdbx_description
1 polymer ?
#
loop_
_entity_poly.entity_id
_entity_poly.type
_entity_poly.pdbx_seq_one_letter_code
_entity_poly.pdbx_strand_id
1 'polypeptide(L)'
;MGLFLALGLAGCVTAPNSTDLSQAGSPTTSVIPTATPSSDDHQATTTDSPTATDGCGPPILYEPWSADTPLRATLGGNRLRIPVDLGARANASGEAMLDDEGRPVAYVVAPDDLWADVADRFCLHPDYINALNQVRRNGAFELYVGDTLNLSPYTVTTVGSENGDVLDNPAPDPLPTQR
;
A
#
# COMPACT_ATOMS: atom_id res chain seq x y z
N MET A 1 -44.24 -4.80 36.33
CA MET A 1 -43.92 -5.98 37.14
C MET A 1 -43.30 -7.00 36.20
N GLY A 2 -42.01 -7.31 36.37
CA GLY A 2 -41.26 -8.16 35.44
C GLY A 2 -39.77 -7.82 35.42
N LEU A 3 -39.12 -7.99 36.57
CA LEU A 3 -37.67 -7.95 36.75
C LEU A 3 -37.11 -9.34 36.37
N PHE A 4 -36.17 -9.40 35.43
CA PHE A 4 -35.25 -10.52 35.34
C PHE A 4 -33.82 -9.99 35.14
N LEU A 5 -33.06 -10.15 36.21
CA LEU A 5 -31.62 -9.93 36.34
C LEU A 5 -30.91 -11.24 35.98
N ALA A 6 -29.91 -11.20 35.11
CA ALA A 6 -28.98 -12.32 34.92
C ALA A 6 -27.54 -11.81 35.00
N LEU A 7 -26.92 -12.07 36.14
CA LEU A 7 -25.48 -11.98 36.42
C LEU A 7 -24.74 -13.08 35.64
N GLY A 8 -23.71 -12.70 34.86
CA GLY A 8 -22.73 -13.62 34.28
C GLY A 8 -21.36 -13.37 34.91
N LEU A 9 -20.80 -14.42 35.52
CA LEU A 9 -19.62 -14.43 36.40
C LEU A 9 -18.28 -14.21 35.68
N ALA A 10 -17.34 -13.73 36.49
CA ALA A 10 -15.93 -13.48 36.23
C ALA A 10 -15.11 -14.66 35.68
N GLY A 11 -14.09 -14.33 34.90
CA GLY A 11 -12.96 -15.21 34.57
C GLY A 11 -11.65 -14.42 34.55
N CYS A 12 -10.95 -14.36 35.68
CA CYS A 12 -9.54 -14.00 35.76
C CYS A 12 -8.73 -15.28 35.90
N VAL A 13 -7.75 -15.52 35.03
CA VAL A 13 -6.58 -16.36 35.36
C VAL A 13 -5.32 -15.71 34.80
N THR A 14 -4.34 -15.62 35.71
CA THR A 14 -3.02 -15.00 35.71
C THR A 14 -1.96 -15.73 34.86
N ALA A 15 -1.08 -14.96 34.22
CA ALA A 15 0.30 -15.35 33.86
C ALA A 15 1.22 -15.36 35.13
N PRO A 16 2.55 -15.62 35.10
CA PRO A 16 3.45 -16.18 34.07
C PRO A 16 4.24 -17.41 34.59
N ASN A 17 5.03 -18.08 33.74
CA ASN A 17 6.10 -18.97 34.22
C ASN A 17 7.45 -18.50 33.68
N SER A 18 8.28 -17.98 34.59
CA SER A 18 9.72 -17.75 34.38
C SER A 18 10.48 -18.38 35.55
N THR A 19 11.18 -19.48 35.27
CA THR A 19 12.32 -20.04 36.01
C THR A 19 12.93 -21.04 35.03
N ASP A 20 14.22 -21.02 34.69
CA ASP A 20 15.33 -21.12 35.64
C ASP A 20 16.63 -20.53 35.08
N LEU A 21 17.46 -20.05 36.01
CA LEU A 21 18.80 -19.50 35.82
C LEU A 21 19.86 -20.61 35.91
N SER A 22 21.03 -20.30 35.36
CA SER A 22 22.36 -20.83 35.70
C SER A 22 22.81 -22.12 34.99
N GLN A 23 23.73 -21.94 34.03
CA GLN A 23 25.09 -22.45 34.26
C GLN A 23 26.13 -21.57 33.56
N ALA A 24 27.03 -21.00 34.37
CA ALA A 24 28.25 -20.35 33.94
C ALA A 24 29.33 -21.41 33.64
N GLY A 25 29.93 -21.32 32.46
CA GLY A 25 31.18 -21.99 32.08
C GLY A 25 31.98 -21.04 31.20
N SER A 26 33.15 -20.62 31.69
CA SER A 26 34.05 -19.62 31.10
C SER A 26 35.00 -20.25 30.05
N PRO A 27 35.85 -19.45 29.36
CA PRO A 27 35.87 -19.32 27.91
C PRO A 27 36.81 -20.31 27.19
N THR A 28 36.43 -20.76 26.00
CA THR A 28 37.37 -21.32 25.03
C THR A 28 37.73 -20.22 24.02
N THR A 29 38.98 -19.78 24.08
CA THR A 29 39.63 -18.89 23.12
C THR A 29 39.45 -19.43 21.70
N SER A 30 38.64 -18.75 20.89
CA SER A 30 38.52 -19.03 19.46
C SER A 30 39.35 -18.01 18.69
N VAL A 31 40.38 -18.52 18.02
CA VAL A 31 41.29 -17.80 17.13
C VAL A 31 40.50 -17.03 16.07
N ILE A 32 40.65 -15.71 16.05
CA ILE A 32 40.19 -14.84 14.96
C ILE A 32 41.25 -14.92 13.85
N PRO A 33 40.98 -15.45 12.65
CA PRO A 33 41.84 -15.20 11.52
C PRO A 33 41.67 -13.73 11.11
N THR A 34 42.79 -13.00 11.13
CA THR A 34 42.94 -11.67 10.56
C THR A 34 42.55 -11.70 9.08
N ALA A 35 41.39 -11.14 8.73
CA ALA A 35 41.02 -10.88 7.36
C ALA A 35 41.81 -9.67 6.84
N THR A 36 42.65 -9.92 5.85
CA THR A 36 43.32 -8.91 5.02
C THR A 36 42.26 -8.00 4.36
N PRO A 37 42.42 -6.67 4.33
CA PRO A 37 41.58 -5.82 3.50
C PRO A 37 41.99 -6.02 2.02
N SER A 38 41.19 -6.79 1.26
CA SER A 38 41.28 -6.79 -0.20
C SER A 38 40.61 -5.52 -0.69
N SER A 39 41.42 -4.57 -1.15
CA SER A 39 40.96 -3.45 -1.97
C SER A 39 40.72 -4.01 -3.37
N ASP A 40 39.54 -4.56 -3.59
CA ASP A 40 39.05 -4.86 -4.93
C ASP A 40 38.19 -3.69 -5.40
N ASP A 41 38.75 -2.92 -6.33
CA ASP A 41 38.06 -1.92 -7.14
C ASP A 41 36.84 -2.57 -7.82
N HIS A 42 35.69 -2.56 -7.15
CA HIS A 42 34.40 -2.65 -7.83
C HIS A 42 34.15 -1.32 -8.51
N GLN A 43 34.72 -1.24 -9.71
CA GLN A 43 34.23 -0.46 -10.83
C GLN A 43 32.73 -0.27 -10.70
N ALA A 44 32.31 0.98 -10.49
CA ALA A 44 30.93 1.39 -10.62
C ALA A 44 30.50 1.10 -12.06
N THR A 45 29.99 -0.11 -12.29
CA THR A 45 29.16 -0.39 -13.43
C THR A 45 27.91 0.45 -13.20
N THR A 46 27.80 1.54 -13.96
CA THR A 46 26.50 2.17 -14.19
C THR A 46 25.62 1.08 -14.78
N THR A 47 24.84 0.44 -13.92
CA THR A 47 23.74 -0.42 -14.33
C THR A 47 22.88 0.47 -15.21
N ASP A 48 22.91 0.19 -16.51
CA ASP A 48 21.89 0.63 -17.43
C ASP A 48 20.56 0.38 -16.72
N SER A 49 19.90 1.46 -16.31
CA SER A 49 18.52 1.39 -15.87
C SER A 49 17.80 0.72 -17.02
N PRO A 50 17.24 -0.50 -16.86
CA PRO A 50 16.47 -1.08 -17.93
C PRO A 50 15.38 -0.07 -18.25
N THR A 51 15.42 0.50 -19.46
CA THR A 51 14.31 1.23 -20.02
C THR A 51 13.15 0.26 -19.98
N ALA A 52 12.32 0.39 -18.94
CA ALA A 52 11.14 -0.40 -18.80
C ALA A 52 10.33 -0.19 -20.07
N THR A 53 10.28 -1.22 -20.92
CA THR A 53 9.13 -1.39 -21.80
C THR A 53 8.02 -1.94 -20.91
N ASP A 54 7.70 -1.20 -19.84
CA ASP A 54 6.62 -1.49 -18.93
C ASP A 54 5.34 -1.29 -19.73
N GLY A 55 4.44 -2.27 -19.68
CA GLY A 55 3.20 -2.32 -20.48
C GLY A 55 2.21 -1.17 -20.25
N CYS A 56 2.61 -0.12 -19.54
CA CYS A 56 1.86 1.11 -19.42
C CYS A 56 2.00 1.94 -20.71
N GLY A 57 0.86 2.35 -21.27
CA GLY A 57 0.86 3.51 -22.18
C GLY A 57 1.39 4.76 -21.45
N PRO A 58 1.67 5.87 -22.17
CA PRO A 58 2.26 7.06 -21.57
C PRO A 58 1.48 7.50 -20.31
N PRO A 59 2.17 7.95 -19.24
CA PRO A 59 1.53 8.40 -18.02
C PRO A 59 0.71 9.65 -18.36
N ILE A 60 -0.61 9.49 -18.34
CA ILE A 60 -1.57 10.58 -18.52
C ILE A 60 -2.33 10.73 -17.22
N LEU A 61 -2.50 11.98 -16.77
CA LEU A 61 -3.21 12.25 -15.53
C LEU A 61 -4.66 11.74 -15.61
N TYR A 62 -5.33 11.98 -16.73
CA TYR A 62 -6.70 11.53 -16.98
C TYR A 62 -6.80 10.99 -18.41
N GLU A 63 -7.77 10.12 -18.66
CA GLU A 63 -8.03 9.70 -20.04
C GLU A 63 -8.52 10.92 -20.86
N PRO A 64 -7.89 11.23 -22.01
CA PRO A 64 -8.42 12.26 -22.88
C PRO A 64 -9.85 11.90 -23.26
N TRP A 65 -10.69 12.92 -23.37
CA TRP A 65 -12.05 12.70 -23.83
C TRP A 65 -12.04 12.10 -25.24
N SER A 66 -12.79 11.01 -25.41
CA SER A 66 -13.04 10.37 -26.70
C SER A 66 -14.50 9.94 -26.76
N ALA A 67 -15.19 10.28 -27.85
CA ALA A 67 -16.54 9.79 -28.13
C ALA A 67 -16.56 8.27 -28.37
N ASP A 68 -15.44 7.71 -28.84
CA ASP A 68 -15.32 6.30 -29.22
C ASP A 68 -14.94 5.39 -28.04
N THR A 69 -14.51 5.99 -26.92
CA THR A 69 -14.23 5.25 -25.69
C THR A 69 -15.40 5.42 -24.73
N PRO A 70 -16.14 4.37 -24.36
CA PRO A 70 -17.21 4.49 -23.38
C PRO A 70 -16.65 5.00 -22.05
N LEU A 71 -17.35 5.96 -21.45
CA LEU A 71 -16.98 6.49 -20.15
C LEU A 71 -17.12 5.38 -19.10
N ARG A 72 -16.01 4.97 -18.50
CA ARG A 72 -16.03 3.94 -17.46
C ARG A 72 -16.42 4.50 -16.10
N ALA A 73 -15.91 5.68 -15.73
CA ALA A 73 -16.29 6.43 -14.53
C ALA A 73 -15.72 7.86 -14.62
N THR A 74 -16.26 8.77 -13.81
CA THR A 74 -15.69 10.12 -13.62
C THR A 74 -15.46 10.41 -12.15
N LEU A 75 -14.42 11.19 -11.84
CA LEU A 75 -14.21 11.77 -10.53
C LEU A 75 -14.04 13.28 -10.69
N GLY A 76 -15.00 14.06 -10.20
CA GLY A 76 -14.99 15.52 -10.40
C GLY A 76 -15.03 15.92 -11.88
N GLY A 77 -15.73 15.12 -12.70
CA GLY A 77 -15.84 15.34 -14.15
C GLY A 77 -14.66 14.81 -14.99
N ASN A 78 -13.55 14.40 -14.36
CA ASN A 78 -12.40 13.83 -15.07
C ASN A 78 -12.62 12.34 -15.38
N ARG A 79 -12.25 11.91 -16.59
CA ARG A 79 -12.36 10.51 -17.02
C ARG A 79 -11.25 9.67 -16.41
N LEU A 80 -11.64 8.53 -15.87
CA LEU A 80 -10.76 7.67 -15.11
C LEU A 80 -10.36 6.40 -15.85
N ARG A 81 -9.09 6.03 -15.74
CA ARG A 81 -8.47 4.84 -16.32
C ARG A 81 -8.65 3.63 -15.41
N ILE A 82 -8.78 2.44 -15.99
CA ILE A 82 -8.69 1.19 -15.21
C ILE A 82 -7.21 0.94 -14.84
N PRO A 83 -6.87 0.79 -13.56
CA PRO A 83 -5.51 0.40 -13.15
C PRO A 83 -5.08 -0.94 -13.77
N VAL A 84 -3.80 -1.05 -14.11
CA VAL A 84 -3.20 -2.30 -14.60
C VAL A 84 -2.06 -2.66 -13.66
N ASP A 85 -2.19 -3.77 -12.93
CA ASP A 85 -1.13 -4.23 -12.03
C ASP A 85 -0.01 -4.90 -12.83
N LEU A 86 1.16 -4.27 -12.86
CA LEU A 86 2.39 -4.84 -13.44
C LEU A 86 3.08 -5.84 -12.51
N GLY A 87 2.55 -6.06 -11.31
CA GLY A 87 3.09 -6.93 -10.28
C GLY A 87 3.97 -6.20 -9.28
N ALA A 88 4.29 -6.89 -8.18
CA ALA A 88 5.16 -6.37 -7.14
C ALA A 88 6.54 -6.00 -7.70
N ARG A 89 7.05 -4.84 -7.30
CA ARG A 89 8.33 -4.28 -7.76
C ARG A 89 9.04 -3.50 -6.66
N ALA A 90 10.26 -3.05 -6.94
CA ALA A 90 11.01 -2.18 -6.02
C ALA A 90 10.12 -0.99 -5.61
N ASN A 91 10.04 -0.74 -4.31
CA ASN A 91 9.26 0.35 -3.72
C ASN A 91 7.74 0.31 -4.02
N ALA A 92 7.22 -0.83 -4.45
CA ALA A 92 5.77 -1.08 -4.60
C ALA A 92 5.47 -2.56 -4.41
N SER A 93 5.86 -3.09 -3.25
CA SER A 93 5.81 -4.49 -2.87
C SER A 93 4.54 -4.92 -2.15
N GLY A 94 3.71 -3.96 -1.74
CA GLY A 94 2.41 -4.18 -1.10
C GLY A 94 1.42 -5.05 -1.88
N GLU A 95 0.34 -5.39 -1.21
CA GLU A 95 -0.67 -6.33 -1.71
C GLU A 95 -1.72 -5.61 -2.54
N ALA A 96 -1.93 -6.04 -3.79
CA ALA A 96 -3.02 -5.56 -4.62
C ALA A 96 -4.27 -6.41 -4.39
N MET A 97 -5.39 -5.78 -4.07
CA MET A 97 -6.70 -6.43 -4.03
C MET A 97 -7.37 -6.30 -5.39
N LEU A 98 -7.89 -7.42 -5.90
CA LEU A 98 -8.53 -7.49 -7.21
C LEU A 98 -10.04 -7.68 -7.06
N ASP A 99 -10.81 -7.18 -8.02
CA ASP A 99 -12.23 -7.53 -8.18
C ASP A 99 -12.43 -8.88 -8.90
N ASP A 100 -13.69 -9.28 -9.08
CA ASP A 100 -14.07 -10.54 -9.74
C ASP A 100 -13.63 -10.61 -11.21
N GLU A 101 -13.33 -9.47 -11.84
CA GLU A 101 -12.77 -9.39 -13.19
C GLU A 101 -11.23 -9.31 -13.20
N GLY A 102 -10.58 -9.43 -12.04
CA GLY A 102 -9.13 -9.38 -11.89
C GLY A 102 -8.53 -7.97 -11.98
N ARG A 103 -9.33 -6.91 -11.80
CA ARG A 103 -8.86 -5.52 -11.86
C ARG A 103 -8.45 -5.03 -10.47
N PRO A 104 -7.36 -4.28 -10.32
CA PRO A 104 -6.96 -3.71 -9.04
C PRO A 104 -7.99 -2.71 -8.54
N VAL A 105 -8.46 -2.88 -7.32
CA VAL A 105 -9.45 -2.01 -6.66
C VAL A 105 -8.94 -1.38 -5.37
N ALA A 106 -7.98 -2.02 -4.71
CA ALA A 106 -7.30 -1.46 -3.54
C ALA A 106 -5.86 -1.97 -3.46
N TYR A 107 -5.05 -1.30 -2.64
CA TYR A 107 -3.67 -1.67 -2.37
C TYR A 107 -3.34 -1.52 -0.90
N VAL A 108 -2.72 -2.53 -0.28
CA VAL A 108 -2.22 -2.43 1.09
C VAL A 108 -0.74 -2.10 1.05
N VAL A 109 -0.38 -0.97 1.63
CA VAL A 109 0.99 -0.45 1.67
C VAL A 109 1.90 -1.39 2.47
N ALA A 110 3.01 -1.81 1.86
CA ALA A 110 4.09 -2.54 2.51
C ALA A 110 5.20 -1.60 3.00
N PRO A 111 6.14 -2.11 3.83
CA PRO A 111 7.37 -1.39 4.15
C PRO A 111 8.14 -0.97 2.88
N ASP A 112 8.74 0.22 2.95
CA ASP A 112 9.58 0.82 1.89
C ASP A 112 8.86 1.14 0.57
N ASP A 113 7.53 1.04 0.53
CA ASP A 113 6.74 1.50 -0.61
C ASP A 113 6.84 3.02 -0.76
N LEU A 114 6.95 3.48 -2.01
CA LEU A 114 6.97 4.89 -2.37
C LEU A 114 5.79 5.20 -3.27
N TRP A 115 5.17 6.35 -3.05
CA TRP A 115 3.94 6.74 -3.74
C TRP A 115 4.04 6.71 -5.26
N ALA A 116 5.14 7.21 -5.82
CA ALA A 116 5.36 7.23 -7.26
C ALA A 116 5.50 5.82 -7.84
N ASP A 117 6.29 4.96 -7.19
CA ASP A 117 6.49 3.58 -7.63
C ASP A 117 5.22 2.73 -7.50
N VAL A 118 4.40 2.98 -6.47
CA VAL A 118 3.07 2.36 -6.32
C VAL A 118 2.14 2.82 -7.45
N ALA A 119 2.11 4.12 -7.78
CA ALA A 119 1.31 4.62 -8.90
C ALA A 119 1.77 3.99 -10.24
N ASP A 120 3.08 3.94 -10.47
CA ASP A 120 3.69 3.37 -11.68
C ASP A 120 3.41 1.86 -11.81
N ARG A 121 3.44 1.10 -10.70
CA ARG A 121 3.02 -0.32 -10.68
C ARG A 121 1.63 -0.52 -11.26
N PHE A 122 0.72 0.42 -11.02
CA PHE A 122 -0.67 0.34 -11.47
C PHE A 122 -0.95 1.07 -12.80
N CYS A 123 0.10 1.54 -13.49
CA CYS A 123 -0.01 2.38 -14.69
C CYS A 123 -0.83 3.66 -14.47
N LEU A 124 -0.70 4.27 -13.29
CA LEU A 124 -1.37 5.49 -12.88
C LEU A 124 -0.37 6.63 -12.71
N HIS A 125 -0.80 7.87 -12.99
CA HIS A 125 -0.04 9.05 -12.59
C HIS A 125 -0.14 9.23 -11.05
N PRO A 126 0.90 9.71 -10.35
CA PRO A 126 0.86 9.96 -8.90
C PRO A 126 -0.32 10.82 -8.43
N ASP A 127 -0.66 11.86 -9.17
CA ASP A 127 -1.81 12.73 -8.86
C ASP A 127 -3.16 12.02 -9.08
N TYR A 128 -3.21 10.99 -9.93
CA TYR A 128 -4.43 10.21 -10.16
C TYR A 128 -4.79 9.38 -8.94
N ILE A 129 -3.83 8.62 -8.40
CA ILE A 129 -4.02 7.86 -7.16
C ILE A 129 -4.30 8.82 -5.99
N ASN A 130 -3.75 10.03 -5.99
CA ASN A 130 -4.08 11.04 -4.97
C ASN A 130 -5.56 11.46 -5.05
N ALA A 131 -6.06 11.74 -6.26
CA ALA A 131 -7.45 12.08 -6.46
C ALA A 131 -8.41 10.97 -5.96
N LEU A 132 -8.07 9.70 -6.20
CA LEU A 132 -8.86 8.55 -5.71
C LEU A 132 -8.89 8.41 -4.19
N ASN A 133 -7.92 9.00 -3.48
CA ASN A 133 -7.73 8.83 -2.04
C ASN A 133 -8.01 10.09 -1.21
N GLN A 134 -8.23 11.25 -1.83
CA GLN A 134 -8.44 12.53 -1.13
C GLN A 134 -9.63 12.54 -0.14
N VAL A 135 -10.62 11.67 -0.33
CA VAL A 135 -11.75 11.54 0.60
C VAL A 135 -11.33 10.88 1.91
N ARG A 136 -10.36 9.96 1.85
CA ARG A 136 -9.89 9.15 2.98
C ARG A 136 -8.52 9.55 3.54
N ARG A 137 -7.85 10.52 2.90
CA ARG A 137 -6.49 10.99 3.21
C ARG A 137 -6.42 12.52 3.13
N ASN A 138 -5.76 13.20 4.07
CA ASN A 138 -5.66 14.67 4.13
C ASN A 138 -4.42 15.24 3.46
N GLY A 139 -3.46 14.38 3.12
CA GLY A 139 -2.41 14.73 2.18
C GLY A 139 -1.05 14.22 2.61
N ALA A 140 -0.46 13.43 1.74
CA ALA A 140 0.91 13.55 1.23
C ALA A 140 1.10 12.40 0.24
N PHE A 141 2.16 12.48 -0.57
CA PHE A 141 2.78 11.32 -1.19
C PHE A 141 3.46 10.40 -0.15
N GLU A 142 3.07 10.51 1.13
CA GLU A 142 3.55 9.71 2.24
C GLU A 142 2.66 8.49 2.40
N LEU A 143 3.31 7.36 2.62
CA LEU A 143 2.69 6.06 2.76
C LEU A 143 3.01 5.52 4.15
N TYR A 144 1.98 5.09 4.88
CA TYR A 144 2.13 4.40 6.15
C TYR A 144 1.89 2.91 5.93
N VAL A 145 2.78 2.07 6.46
CA VAL A 145 2.65 0.62 6.34
C VAL A 145 1.30 0.16 6.89
N GLY A 146 0.61 -0.68 6.12
CA GLY A 146 -0.72 -1.18 6.46
C GLY A 146 -1.87 -0.27 6.01
N ASP A 147 -1.59 0.92 5.50
CA ASP A 147 -2.65 1.74 4.90
C ASP A 147 -3.27 1.03 3.69
N THR A 148 -4.57 1.24 3.53
CA THR A 148 -5.25 0.88 2.28
C THR A 148 -5.30 2.11 1.38
N LEU A 149 -4.83 1.98 0.13
CA LEU A 149 -5.04 2.93 -0.95
C LEU A 149 -6.19 2.44 -1.83
N ASN A 150 -7.11 3.33 -2.15
CA ASN A 150 -8.16 3.10 -3.10
C ASN A 150 -7.62 3.22 -4.54
N LEU A 151 -7.95 2.24 -5.39
CA LEU A 151 -7.61 2.24 -6.82
C LEU A 151 -8.88 2.35 -7.70
N SER A 152 -10.07 2.48 -7.10
CA SER A 152 -11.34 2.46 -7.80
C SER A 152 -12.19 3.72 -7.55
N PRO A 153 -12.77 4.34 -8.59
CA PRO A 153 -13.64 5.50 -8.40
C PRO A 153 -15.00 5.17 -7.78
N TYR A 154 -15.36 3.90 -7.71
CA TYR A 154 -16.61 3.42 -7.14
C TYR A 154 -16.56 3.26 -5.62
N THR A 155 -15.39 3.45 -5.02
CA THR A 155 -15.13 3.21 -3.59
C THR A 155 -14.37 4.36 -2.94
N VAL A 156 -14.37 5.56 -3.54
CA VAL A 156 -13.68 6.73 -2.97
C VAL A 156 -14.25 7.12 -1.60
N THR A 157 -15.53 6.83 -1.35
CA THR A 157 -16.17 7.06 -0.06
C THR A 157 -16.22 5.83 0.83
N THR A 158 -15.48 4.75 0.56
CA THR A 158 -15.55 3.51 1.38
C THR A 158 -14.20 2.83 1.57
N VAL A 159 -13.25 3.02 0.66
CA VAL A 159 -11.91 2.44 0.71
C VAL A 159 -10.88 3.54 0.92
N GLY A 160 -9.98 3.31 1.88
CA GLY A 160 -8.84 4.18 2.15
C GLY A 160 -8.61 4.40 3.63
N SER A 161 -7.35 4.52 4.04
CA SER A 161 -6.94 4.96 5.37
C SER A 161 -5.69 5.85 5.29
N GLU A 162 -5.36 6.55 6.35
CA GLU A 162 -4.12 7.31 6.53
C GLU A 162 -3.59 7.10 7.95
N ASN A 163 -2.45 6.43 8.10
CA ASN A 163 -1.81 6.15 9.39
C ASN A 163 -2.76 5.47 10.40
N GLY A 164 -3.61 4.56 9.91
CA GLY A 164 -4.62 3.88 10.73
C GLY A 164 -5.93 4.64 10.95
N ASP A 165 -6.02 5.90 10.54
CA ASP A 165 -7.26 6.68 10.57
C ASP A 165 -8.04 6.54 9.26
N VAL A 166 -9.37 6.60 9.34
CA VAL A 166 -10.26 6.64 8.17
C VAL A 166 -10.94 8.01 8.14
N LEU A 167 -10.48 8.87 7.23
CA LEU A 167 -11.00 10.24 7.11
C LEU A 167 -12.26 10.30 6.24
N ASP A 168 -13.07 11.34 6.40
CA ASP A 168 -14.31 11.59 5.64
C ASP A 168 -14.30 13.02 5.06
N ASN A 169 -13.35 13.30 4.19
CA ASN A 169 -13.20 14.61 3.55
C ASN A 169 -14.30 14.86 2.51
N PRO A 170 -14.55 16.14 2.14
CA PRO A 170 -15.49 16.47 1.08
C PRO A 170 -15.15 15.74 -0.23
N ALA A 171 -16.12 15.01 -0.78
CA ALA A 171 -15.93 14.30 -2.03
C ALA A 171 -16.13 15.22 -3.25
N PRO A 172 -15.39 14.99 -4.36
CA PRO A 172 -15.59 15.75 -5.59
C PRO A 172 -16.94 15.41 -6.23
N ASP A 173 -17.53 16.35 -6.95
CA ASP A 173 -18.79 16.16 -7.70
C ASP A 173 -18.55 16.38 -9.21
N PRO A 174 -19.05 15.50 -10.10
CA PRO A 174 -19.80 14.26 -9.83
C PRO A 174 -18.92 13.07 -9.42
N LEU A 175 -19.53 12.17 -8.63
CA LEU A 175 -19.06 10.80 -8.38
C LEU A 175 -19.90 9.78 -9.17
N PRO A 176 -19.33 8.61 -9.51
CA PRO A 176 -20.15 7.48 -9.89
C PRO A 176 -20.87 6.94 -8.63
N THR A 177 -21.89 6.10 -8.82
CA THR A 177 -22.55 5.40 -7.72
C THR A 177 -21.53 4.64 -6.88
N GLN A 178 -21.41 5.00 -5.59
CA GLN A 178 -20.48 4.38 -4.65
C GLN A 178 -20.97 3.01 -4.18
N ARG A 179 -20.04 2.15 -3.74
CA ARG A 179 -20.27 0.78 -3.29
C ARG A 179 -19.69 0.51 -1.91
#